data_AF-A0A183ISR3-F1
#
_entry.id   AF-A0A183ISR3-F1
#
_cell.length_a   1.000
_cell.length_b   1.000
_cell.length_c   1.000
_cell.angle_alpha   90.00
_cell.angle_beta   90.00
_cell.angle_gamma   90.00
#
_symmetry.space_group_name_H-M   'P 1'
#
loop_
_entity.id
_entity.type
_entity.pdbx_description
1 polymer ?
#
loop_
_entity_poly.entity_id
_entity_poly.type
_entity_poly.pdbx_seq_one_letter_code
_entity_poly.pdbx_strand_id
1 'polypeptide(L)'
;MEEQAEDPKTKLFESIDKNDIAAVQDLLDTEKVKADCYKDVRNPDVCSLLLKAGAKLDVSNGIGRTATDLAAFTGQYRCICVLRNFIPFSDLEKYIISKGCGSSARLPPEIAALLYELLLSPNVHPVHVVLFLRHHPELRQYRKEVLYVTEDLMESLIKTSDCNEIMAFKFNIILHTLQEVFKFLEHDGENASKPDKDKLLTFAKSLLAVDASGKASHFNNFLIVAIQKFPFKQTVVYQQIVQETCTSSQDDCVPALDAINELVMGQCMATKETFCVSCGEPNSRLRCSSCKKDNYCSVECQKLHWFVHRRTCLKPSKTRAKDEPLAGQQLTAKATS
;
A
#
# COMPACT_ATOMS: atom_id res chain seq x y z
N MET A 1 47.91 -15.65 11.92
CA MET A 1 46.53 -16.04 11.58
C MET A 1 45.86 -14.80 11.06
N GLU A 2 45.89 -14.60 9.74
CA GLU A 2 45.03 -13.61 9.12
C GLU A 2 43.61 -14.17 9.20
N GLU A 3 42.75 -13.49 9.95
CA GLU A 3 41.32 -13.71 9.94
C GLU A 3 40.88 -13.47 8.49
N GLN A 4 40.57 -14.54 7.76
CA GLN A 4 40.06 -14.41 6.39
C GLN A 4 38.76 -13.61 6.49
N ALA A 5 38.80 -12.36 6.02
CA ALA A 5 37.63 -11.52 5.97
C ALA A 5 36.53 -12.26 5.21
N GLU A 6 35.46 -12.61 5.93
CA GLU A 6 34.36 -13.37 5.40
C GLU A 6 33.71 -12.64 4.22
N ASP A 7 33.42 -13.38 3.15
CA ASP A 7 32.90 -12.84 1.89
C ASP A 7 31.63 -12.02 2.11
N PRO A 8 31.56 -10.76 1.61
CA PRO A 8 30.38 -9.89 1.59
C PRO A 8 29.04 -10.59 1.38
N LYS A 9 29.00 -11.53 0.42
CA LYS A 9 27.78 -12.25 0.07
C LYS A 9 27.35 -13.25 1.14
N THR A 10 28.32 -13.92 1.77
CA THR A 10 28.07 -14.81 2.91
C THR A 10 27.53 -14.02 4.09
N LYS A 11 28.16 -12.89 4.43
CA LYS A 11 27.68 -11.98 5.49
C LYS A 11 26.26 -11.49 5.24
N LEU A 12 25.93 -11.15 4.00
CA LEU A 12 24.58 -10.75 3.61
C LEU A 12 23.58 -11.87 3.88
N PHE A 13 23.86 -13.10 3.46
CA PHE A 13 22.97 -14.23 3.70
C PHE A 13 22.81 -14.57 5.18
N GLU A 14 23.89 -14.50 5.96
CA GLU A 14 23.78 -14.68 7.40
C GLU A 14 22.93 -13.60 8.07
N SER A 15 23.07 -12.35 7.62
CA SER A 15 22.29 -11.21 8.14
C SER A 15 20.81 -11.37 7.80
N ILE A 16 20.51 -11.84 6.58
CA ILE A 16 19.16 -12.20 6.14
C ILE A 16 18.59 -13.32 7.03
N ASP A 17 19.35 -14.40 7.25
CA ASP A 17 18.90 -15.52 8.09
C ASP A 17 18.69 -15.15 9.55
N LYS A 18 19.49 -14.20 10.07
CA LYS A 18 19.33 -13.61 11.42
C LYS A 18 18.23 -12.54 11.47
N ASN A 19 17.65 -12.17 10.32
CA ASN A 19 16.67 -11.10 10.18
C ASN A 19 17.18 -9.73 10.68
N ASP A 20 18.47 -9.46 10.52
CA ASP A 20 19.11 -8.19 10.88
C ASP A 20 18.97 -7.18 9.73
N ILE A 21 17.88 -6.43 9.74
CA ILE A 21 17.53 -5.50 8.66
C ILE A 21 18.56 -4.38 8.51
N ALA A 22 19.14 -3.91 9.61
CA ALA A 22 20.13 -2.83 9.59
C ALA A 22 21.43 -3.32 8.94
N ALA A 23 21.90 -4.51 9.30
CA ALA A 23 23.07 -5.12 8.67
C ALA A 23 22.83 -5.42 7.18
N VAL A 24 21.63 -5.90 6.81
CA VAL A 24 21.27 -6.12 5.41
C VAL A 24 21.32 -4.82 4.60
N GLN A 25 20.72 -3.74 5.09
CA GLN A 25 20.76 -2.43 4.43
C GLN A 25 22.20 -1.93 4.25
N ASP A 26 23.01 -1.98 5.31
CA ASP A 26 24.40 -1.54 5.29
C ASP A 26 25.23 -2.30 4.23
N LEU A 27 25.11 -3.62 4.20
CA LEU A 27 25.83 -4.48 3.24
C LEU A 27 25.40 -4.23 1.78
N LEU A 28 24.11 -3.97 1.54
CA LEU A 28 23.60 -3.66 0.20
C LEU A 28 24.10 -2.28 -0.28
N ASP A 29 24.16 -1.28 0.60
CA ASP A 29 24.57 0.08 0.27
C ASP A 29 26.10 0.21 0.08
N THR A 30 26.87 -0.40 0.98
CA THR A 30 28.33 -0.24 1.06
C THR A 30 29.07 -1.17 0.13
N GLU A 31 28.68 -2.44 0.07
CA GLU A 31 29.41 -3.48 -0.66
C GLU A 31 28.76 -3.78 -2.03
N LYS A 32 27.60 -3.19 -2.34
CA LYS A 32 26.83 -3.37 -3.59
C LYS A 32 26.61 -4.83 -3.96
N VAL A 33 26.46 -5.67 -2.94
CA VAL A 33 26.24 -7.11 -3.12
C VAL A 33 24.87 -7.31 -3.74
N LYS A 34 24.80 -8.12 -4.80
CA LYS A 34 23.54 -8.50 -5.44
C LYS A 34 23.05 -9.84 -4.90
N ALA A 35 21.81 -9.87 -4.46
CA ALA A 35 21.11 -11.09 -4.08
C ALA A 35 19.70 -11.08 -4.68
N ASP A 36 19.24 -12.26 -5.09
CA ASP A 36 17.91 -12.42 -5.66
C ASP A 36 16.85 -12.51 -4.55
N CYS A 37 15.65 -12.00 -4.80
CA CYS A 37 14.56 -11.97 -3.80
C CYS A 37 14.09 -13.36 -3.36
N TYR A 38 14.29 -14.42 -4.17
CA TYR A 38 13.89 -15.77 -3.80
C TYR A 38 14.75 -16.37 -2.67
N LYS A 39 15.82 -15.69 -2.25
CA LYS A 39 16.70 -16.15 -1.17
C LYS A 39 16.05 -16.07 0.20
N ASP A 40 15.22 -15.05 0.44
CA ASP A 40 14.39 -15.00 1.63
C ASP A 40 13.09 -14.23 1.34
N VAL A 41 11.98 -14.95 1.48
CA VAL A 41 10.62 -14.42 1.32
C VAL A 41 9.84 -14.48 2.64
N ARG A 42 10.53 -14.54 3.79
CA ARG A 42 9.93 -14.58 5.13
C ARG A 42 9.69 -13.17 5.70
N ASN A 43 10.51 -12.19 5.31
CA ASN A 43 10.39 -10.82 5.79
C ASN A 43 10.15 -9.83 4.63
N PRO A 44 9.01 -9.10 4.62
CA PRO A 44 8.71 -8.11 3.58
C PRO A 44 9.73 -6.96 3.52
N ASP A 45 10.34 -6.58 4.64
CA ASP A 45 11.32 -5.51 4.69
C ASP A 45 12.61 -5.93 3.97
N VAL A 46 13.09 -7.15 4.22
CA VAL A 46 14.24 -7.72 3.51
C VAL A 46 13.96 -7.83 2.02
N CYS A 47 12.76 -8.30 1.62
CA CYS A 47 12.33 -8.29 0.22
C CYS A 47 12.42 -6.88 -0.39
N SER A 48 11.93 -5.86 0.31
CA SER A 48 11.98 -4.47 -0.16
C SER A 48 13.42 -3.98 -0.34
N LEU A 49 14.31 -4.28 0.61
CA LEU A 49 15.74 -3.93 0.53
C LEU A 49 16.43 -4.57 -0.68
N LEU A 50 16.23 -5.87 -0.87
CA LEU A 50 16.80 -6.59 -2.00
C LEU A 50 16.32 -6.01 -3.35
N LEU A 51 15.02 -5.73 -3.47
CA LEU A 51 14.44 -5.11 -4.68
C LEU A 51 15.04 -3.71 -4.94
N LYS A 52 15.13 -2.88 -3.90
CA LYS A 52 15.75 -1.55 -4.00
C LYS A 52 17.23 -1.61 -4.38
N ALA A 53 17.94 -2.67 -3.98
CA ALA A 53 19.31 -2.96 -4.40
C ALA A 53 19.44 -3.54 -5.83
N GLY A 54 18.32 -3.69 -6.55
CA GLY A 54 18.30 -4.13 -7.94
C GLY A 54 18.09 -5.64 -8.13
N ALA A 55 17.58 -6.35 -7.12
CA ALA A 55 17.11 -7.71 -7.29
C ALA A 55 15.95 -7.75 -8.31
N LYS A 56 15.99 -8.75 -9.20
CA LYS A 56 14.97 -8.93 -10.23
C LYS A 56 13.78 -9.74 -9.72
N LEU A 57 12.58 -9.37 -10.15
CA LEU A 57 11.31 -10.02 -9.75
C LEU A 57 11.08 -11.38 -10.43
N ASP A 58 11.57 -11.53 -11.67
CA ASP A 58 11.30 -12.64 -12.58
C ASP A 58 12.35 -13.76 -12.53
N VAL A 59 13.41 -13.59 -11.74
CA VAL A 59 14.46 -14.62 -11.62
C VAL A 59 13.94 -15.82 -10.83
N SER A 60 14.13 -17.00 -11.42
CA SER A 60 13.80 -18.28 -10.80
C SER A 60 15.03 -19.00 -10.28
N ASN A 61 14.83 -19.83 -9.25
CA ASN A 61 15.85 -20.73 -8.73
C ASN A 61 16.03 -21.99 -9.60
N GLY A 62 16.89 -22.92 -9.19
CA GLY A 62 17.17 -24.16 -9.94
C GLY A 62 15.98 -25.12 -10.15
N ILE A 63 14.83 -24.88 -9.49
CA ILE A 63 13.58 -25.62 -9.71
C ILE A 63 12.51 -24.78 -10.44
N GLY A 64 12.89 -23.64 -11.03
CA GLY A 64 12.00 -22.81 -11.83
C GLY A 64 10.98 -22.00 -11.02
N ARG A 65 11.26 -21.70 -9.74
CA ARG A 65 10.37 -20.92 -8.87
C ARG A 65 10.91 -19.52 -8.63
N THR A 66 10.05 -18.52 -8.83
CA THR A 66 10.32 -17.10 -8.52
C THR A 66 10.13 -16.81 -7.04
N ALA A 67 10.54 -15.62 -6.59
CA ALA A 67 10.28 -15.15 -5.22
C ALA A 67 8.77 -15.16 -4.91
N THR A 68 7.94 -14.74 -5.87
CA THR A 68 6.48 -14.74 -5.73
C THR A 68 5.92 -16.15 -5.54
N ASP A 69 6.42 -17.14 -6.28
CA ASP A 69 5.99 -18.54 -6.14
C ASP A 69 6.32 -19.10 -4.75
N LEU A 70 7.52 -18.84 -4.26
CA LEU A 70 7.96 -19.30 -2.94
C LEU A 70 7.16 -18.62 -1.82
N ALA A 71 6.91 -17.31 -1.95
CA ALA A 71 6.11 -16.56 -0.99
C ALA A 71 4.65 -17.07 -0.98
N ALA A 72 4.07 -17.37 -2.14
CA ALA A 72 2.75 -17.97 -2.25
C ALA A 72 2.68 -19.36 -1.62
N PHE A 73 3.65 -20.23 -1.92
CA PHE A 73 3.71 -21.60 -1.37
C PHE A 73 3.81 -21.62 0.17
N THR A 74 4.56 -20.68 0.74
CA THR A 74 4.76 -20.56 2.19
C THR A 74 3.71 -19.70 2.89
N GLY A 75 2.77 -19.11 2.14
CA GLY A 75 1.72 -18.25 2.69
C GLY A 75 2.24 -16.88 3.17
N GLN A 76 3.38 -16.41 2.68
CA GLN A 76 3.99 -15.12 3.05
C GLN A 76 3.36 -13.96 2.28
N TYR A 77 2.08 -13.72 2.57
CA TYR A 77 1.23 -12.78 1.81
C TYR A 77 1.70 -11.31 1.88
N ARG A 78 2.41 -10.91 2.95
CA ARG A 78 3.06 -9.58 3.04
C ARG A 78 4.22 -9.43 2.04
N CYS A 79 5.03 -10.47 1.86
CA CYS A 79 6.12 -10.47 0.88
C CYS A 79 5.57 -10.44 -0.56
N ILE A 80 4.49 -11.18 -0.83
CA ILE A 80 3.78 -11.10 -2.11
C ILE A 80 3.30 -9.67 -2.38
N CYS A 81 2.75 -9.00 -1.37
CA CYS A 81 2.31 -7.62 -1.49
C CYS A 81 3.47 -6.68 -1.87
N VAL A 82 4.63 -6.82 -1.22
CA VAL A 82 5.86 -6.05 -1.57
C VAL A 82 6.29 -6.34 -3.01
N LEU A 83 6.40 -7.60 -3.40
CA LEU A 83 6.83 -8.02 -4.73
C LEU A 83 5.90 -7.48 -5.84
N ARG A 84 4.59 -7.54 -5.62
CA ARG A 84 3.58 -7.03 -6.57
C ARG A 84 3.54 -5.51 -6.70
N ASN A 85 3.88 -4.81 -5.61
CA ASN A 85 3.80 -3.35 -5.54
C ASN A 85 5.13 -2.66 -5.84
N PHE A 86 6.10 -3.37 -6.43
CA PHE A 86 7.42 -2.84 -6.72
C PHE A 86 7.56 -2.36 -8.16
N ILE A 87 8.16 -1.18 -8.30
CA ILE A 87 8.80 -0.71 -9.53
C ILE A 87 10.21 -0.22 -9.17
N PRO A 88 11.22 -0.41 -10.03
CA PRO A 88 12.56 0.07 -9.75
C PRO A 88 12.61 1.60 -9.76
N PHE A 89 13.45 2.19 -8.91
CA PHE A 89 13.61 3.65 -8.87
C PHE A 89 14.11 4.25 -10.20
N SER A 90 14.80 3.44 -11.02
CA SER A 90 15.22 3.81 -12.38
C SER A 90 14.07 4.27 -13.27
N ASP A 91 12.85 3.79 -13.02
CA ASP A 91 11.66 4.22 -13.79
C ASP A 91 11.33 5.69 -13.54
N LEU A 92 11.76 6.24 -12.40
CA LEU A 92 11.59 7.63 -12.03
C LEU A 92 12.76 8.53 -12.46
N GLU A 93 13.94 7.98 -12.75
CA GLU A 93 15.17 8.75 -13.04
C GLU A 93 14.98 9.76 -14.17
N LYS A 94 14.19 9.40 -15.21
CA LYS A 94 13.89 10.28 -16.35
C LYS A 94 13.11 11.56 -15.98
N TYR A 95 12.52 11.62 -14.79
CA TYR A 95 11.82 12.83 -14.30
C TYR A 95 12.65 13.65 -13.32
N ILE A 96 13.84 13.19 -12.92
CA ILE A 96 14.68 13.85 -11.92
C ILE A 96 15.53 14.96 -12.55
N ILE A 97 15.61 16.11 -11.89
CA ILE A 97 16.49 17.21 -12.29
C ILE A 97 17.95 16.83 -12.02
N SER A 98 18.73 16.59 -13.08
CA SER A 98 20.19 16.49 -13.00
C SER A 98 20.87 17.84 -13.24
N LYS A 99 21.96 18.13 -12.50
CA LYS A 99 22.77 19.33 -12.73
C LYS A 99 23.42 19.24 -14.12
N GLY A 100 22.87 19.95 -15.11
CA GLY A 100 23.48 20.14 -16.43
C GLY A 100 22.69 19.64 -17.64
N CYS A 101 21.47 19.10 -17.49
CA CYS A 101 20.68 18.65 -18.63
C CYS A 101 19.58 19.67 -19.02
N GLY A 102 19.65 20.17 -20.25
CA GLY A 102 18.65 21.05 -20.83
C GLY A 102 17.39 20.27 -21.24
N SER A 103 16.23 20.81 -20.83
CA SER A 103 14.87 20.48 -21.29
C SER A 103 14.35 19.06 -21.02
N SER A 104 13.86 18.85 -19.79
CA SER A 104 12.62 18.11 -19.41
C SER A 104 12.68 17.50 -18.01
N ALA A 105 13.69 17.86 -17.23
CA ALA A 105 13.77 17.61 -15.79
C ALA A 105 12.55 18.20 -15.03
N ARG A 106 11.85 17.39 -14.20
CA ARG A 106 10.55 17.79 -13.57
C ARG A 106 10.53 17.82 -12.04
N LEU A 107 11.26 16.94 -11.36
CA LEU A 107 11.27 16.87 -9.89
C LEU A 107 12.69 16.93 -9.32
N PRO A 108 12.94 17.67 -8.23
CA PRO A 108 14.17 17.51 -7.45
C PRO A 108 14.31 16.06 -6.94
N PRO A 109 15.54 15.54 -6.76
CA PRO A 109 15.77 14.17 -6.28
C PRO A 109 15.03 13.84 -4.99
N GLU A 110 14.98 14.78 -4.04
CA GLU A 110 14.31 14.61 -2.75
C GLU A 110 12.79 14.47 -2.92
N ILE A 111 12.20 15.21 -3.86
CA ILE A 111 10.77 15.16 -4.15
C ILE A 111 10.43 13.87 -4.91
N ALA A 112 11.30 13.45 -5.84
CA ALA A 112 11.15 12.18 -6.53
C ALA A 112 11.21 10.99 -5.56
N ALA A 113 12.10 11.03 -4.56
CA ALA A 113 12.17 10.02 -3.51
C ALA A 113 10.89 9.95 -2.66
N LEU A 114 10.34 11.10 -2.26
CA LEU A 114 9.06 11.15 -1.52
C LEU A 114 7.89 10.65 -2.37
N LEU A 115 7.83 11.01 -3.65
CA LEU A 115 6.80 10.51 -4.56
C LEU A 115 6.94 8.99 -4.75
N TYR A 116 8.17 8.49 -4.90
CA TYR A 116 8.46 7.06 -5.00
C TYR A 116 7.96 6.29 -3.77
N GLU A 117 8.19 6.82 -2.57
CA GLU A 117 7.70 6.21 -1.32
C GLU A 117 6.17 6.10 -1.31
N LEU A 118 5.46 7.17 -1.69
CA LEU A 118 4.00 7.16 -1.82
C LEU A 118 3.52 6.12 -2.85
N LEU A 119 4.18 6.05 -4.00
CA LEU A 119 3.79 5.15 -5.10
C LEU A 119 4.12 3.68 -4.80
N LEU A 120 5.18 3.39 -4.05
CA LEU A 120 5.50 2.03 -3.62
C LEU A 120 4.60 1.54 -2.48
N SER A 121 4.00 2.46 -1.70
CA SER A 121 3.04 2.08 -0.67
C SER A 121 1.94 1.19 -1.28
N PRO A 122 1.62 0.03 -0.68
CA PRO A 122 0.47 -0.76 -1.11
C PRO A 122 -0.84 -0.14 -0.65
N ASN A 123 -0.80 0.80 0.31
CA ASN A 123 -1.98 1.44 0.88
C ASN A 123 -2.44 2.62 0.00
N VAL A 124 -3.44 2.36 -0.84
CA VAL A 124 -4.06 3.38 -1.71
C VAL A 124 -5.24 4.11 -1.09
N HIS A 125 -5.49 3.93 0.20
CA HIS A 125 -6.61 4.58 0.87
C HIS A 125 -6.49 6.11 0.74
N PRO A 126 -7.52 6.84 0.25
CA PRO A 126 -7.41 8.28 0.03
C PRO A 126 -6.96 9.09 1.26
N VAL A 127 -7.41 8.72 2.46
CA VAL A 127 -6.92 9.34 3.71
C VAL A 127 -5.43 9.08 3.97
N HIS A 128 -4.87 7.93 3.58
CA HIS A 128 -3.42 7.69 3.68
C HIS A 128 -2.66 8.67 2.79
N VAL A 129 -3.06 8.83 1.52
CA VAL A 129 -2.47 9.80 0.58
C VAL A 129 -2.56 11.24 1.12
N VAL A 130 -3.71 11.62 1.70
CA VAL A 130 -3.91 12.94 2.31
C VAL A 130 -2.99 13.16 3.52
N LEU A 131 -2.84 12.14 4.38
CA LEU A 131 -1.95 12.22 5.53
C LEU A 131 -0.49 12.28 5.09
N PHE A 132 -0.10 11.51 4.07
CA PHE A 132 1.23 11.57 3.47
C PHE A 132 1.57 12.99 2.99
N LEU A 133 0.68 13.63 2.20
CA LEU A 133 0.84 15.04 1.79
C LEU A 133 0.89 16.03 2.97
N ARG A 134 0.28 15.68 4.11
CA ARG A 134 0.31 16.50 5.31
C ARG A 134 1.63 16.37 6.07
N HIS A 135 2.21 15.17 6.09
CA HIS A 135 3.51 14.90 6.73
C HIS A 135 4.69 15.33 5.85
N HIS A 136 4.51 15.40 4.53
CA HIS A 136 5.51 15.79 3.55
C HIS A 136 5.11 17.08 2.80
N PRO A 137 5.20 18.25 3.46
CA PRO A 137 4.74 19.51 2.91
C PRO A 137 5.46 19.93 1.61
N GLU A 138 6.67 19.42 1.37
CA GLU A 138 7.54 19.70 0.23
C GLU A 138 6.91 19.23 -1.08
N LEU A 139 6.22 18.07 -1.08
CA LEU A 139 5.52 17.54 -2.26
C LEU A 139 4.45 18.51 -2.78
N ARG A 140 3.84 19.29 -1.89
CA ARG A 140 2.76 20.23 -2.24
C ARG A 140 3.26 21.47 -2.98
N GLN A 141 4.57 21.70 -3.03
CA GLN A 141 5.17 22.78 -3.82
C GLN A 141 5.28 22.41 -5.31
N TYR A 142 5.24 21.11 -5.62
CA TYR A 142 5.43 20.55 -6.96
C TYR A 142 4.17 19.86 -7.49
N ARG A 143 2.99 20.45 -7.24
CA ARG A 143 1.69 19.79 -7.50
C ARG A 143 1.55 19.32 -8.94
N LYS A 144 1.90 20.17 -9.90
CA LYS A 144 1.74 19.89 -11.34
C LYS A 144 2.68 18.78 -11.78
N GLU A 145 3.91 18.82 -11.29
CA GLU A 145 4.96 17.86 -11.61
C GLU A 145 4.67 16.50 -10.97
N VAL A 146 4.21 16.48 -9.72
CA VAL A 146 3.75 15.26 -9.03
C VAL A 146 2.60 14.59 -9.77
N LEU A 147 1.59 15.37 -10.19
CA LEU A 147 0.47 14.85 -10.98
C LEU A 147 0.94 14.29 -12.32
N TYR A 148 1.75 15.06 -13.05
CA TYR A 148 2.29 14.65 -14.34
C TYR A 148 3.10 13.36 -14.22
N VAL A 149 4.04 13.29 -13.27
CA VAL A 149 4.93 12.13 -13.13
C VAL A 149 4.13 10.89 -12.76
N THR A 150 3.15 11.01 -11.88
CA THR A 150 2.25 9.90 -11.52
C THR A 150 1.45 9.39 -12.71
N GLU A 151 0.91 10.31 -13.53
CA GLU A 151 0.15 9.97 -14.74
C GLU A 151 1.03 9.33 -15.82
N ASP A 152 2.20 9.91 -16.12
CA ASP A 152 3.12 9.40 -17.14
C ASP A 152 3.70 8.03 -16.74
N LEU A 153 4.00 7.82 -15.45
CA LEU A 153 4.40 6.51 -14.92
C LEU A 153 3.28 5.49 -15.07
N MET A 154 2.05 5.82 -14.67
CA MET A 154 0.88 4.95 -14.83
C MET A 154 0.73 4.50 -16.28
N GLU A 155 0.81 5.44 -17.24
CA GLU A 155 0.70 5.09 -18.65
C GLU A 155 1.86 4.22 -19.14
N SER A 156 3.09 4.50 -18.66
CA SER A 156 4.27 3.73 -19.05
C SER A 156 4.17 2.27 -18.64
N LEU A 157 3.57 1.97 -17.48
CA LEU A 157 3.35 0.61 -16.97
C LEU A 157 2.40 -0.23 -17.84
N ILE A 158 1.58 0.40 -18.67
CA ILE A 158 0.70 -0.29 -19.63
C ILE A 158 1.38 -0.45 -21.00
N LYS A 159 2.21 0.53 -21.39
CA LYS A 159 2.82 0.60 -22.72
C LYS A 159 4.07 -0.29 -22.85
N THR A 160 4.66 -0.74 -21.75
CA THR A 160 5.79 -1.66 -21.72
C THR A 160 5.41 -3.08 -22.13
N SER A 161 6.37 -3.85 -22.64
CA SER A 161 6.17 -5.27 -22.97
C SER A 161 5.80 -6.12 -21.74
N ASP A 162 6.30 -5.71 -20.57
CA ASP A 162 5.90 -6.24 -19.27
C ASP A 162 4.83 -5.31 -18.69
N CYS A 163 3.58 -5.55 -19.11
CA CYS A 163 2.44 -4.73 -18.71
C CYS A 163 2.08 -4.99 -17.25
N ASN A 164 2.08 -3.94 -16.42
CA ASN A 164 1.70 -4.02 -15.02
C ASN A 164 0.37 -3.28 -14.79
N GLU A 165 -0.72 -3.92 -15.22
CA GLU A 165 -2.10 -3.38 -15.11
C GLU A 165 -2.48 -3.04 -13.65
N ILE A 166 -2.03 -3.86 -12.70
CA ILE A 166 -2.33 -3.67 -11.27
C ILE A 166 -1.67 -2.39 -10.76
N MET A 167 -0.38 -2.18 -11.03
CA MET A 167 0.31 -0.95 -10.61
C MET A 167 -0.20 0.29 -11.33
N ALA A 168 -0.51 0.19 -12.63
CA ALA A 168 -1.13 1.29 -13.37
C ALA A 168 -2.48 1.67 -12.74
N PHE A 169 -3.33 0.68 -12.45
CA PHE A 169 -4.61 0.91 -11.79
C PHE A 169 -4.44 1.52 -10.40
N LYS A 170 -3.47 1.02 -9.62
CA LYS A 170 -3.09 1.57 -8.31
C LYS A 170 -2.72 3.05 -8.41
N PHE A 171 -1.87 3.40 -9.37
CA PHE A 171 -1.42 4.77 -9.59
C PHE A 171 -2.57 5.68 -10.01
N ASN A 172 -3.57 5.18 -10.73
CA ASN A 172 -4.78 5.93 -11.02
C ASN A 172 -5.58 6.30 -9.75
N ILE A 173 -5.72 5.39 -8.78
CA ILE A 173 -6.40 5.69 -7.51
C ILE A 173 -5.64 6.78 -6.73
N ILE A 174 -4.31 6.67 -6.67
CA ILE A 174 -3.44 7.68 -6.05
C ILE A 174 -3.55 9.01 -6.80
N LEU A 175 -3.42 9.00 -8.13
CA LEU A 175 -3.50 10.17 -9.01
C LEU A 175 -4.83 10.90 -8.82
N HIS A 176 -5.95 10.18 -8.85
CA HIS A 176 -7.27 10.76 -8.61
C HIS A 176 -7.32 11.46 -7.24
N THR A 177 -6.80 10.80 -6.20
CA THR A 177 -6.74 11.39 -4.87
C THR A 177 -5.91 12.66 -4.83
N LEU A 178 -4.71 12.64 -5.42
CA LEU A 178 -3.84 13.82 -5.54
C LEU A 178 -4.54 14.96 -6.28
N GLN A 179 -5.22 14.68 -7.39
CA GLN A 179 -5.96 15.68 -8.16
C GLN A 179 -7.05 16.35 -7.33
N GLU A 180 -7.88 15.58 -6.63
CA GLU A 180 -8.98 16.14 -5.83
C GLU A 180 -8.48 16.90 -4.60
N VAL A 181 -7.40 16.41 -3.96
CA VAL A 181 -6.76 17.11 -2.84
C VAL A 181 -6.16 18.44 -3.29
N PHE A 182 -5.42 18.48 -4.40
CA PHE A 182 -4.80 19.70 -4.90
C PHE A 182 -5.85 20.72 -5.36
N LYS A 183 -6.93 20.28 -6.03
CA LYS A 183 -8.08 21.15 -6.33
C LYS A 183 -8.70 21.72 -5.06
N PHE A 184 -8.86 20.91 -4.02
CA PHE A 184 -9.40 21.36 -2.74
C PHE A 184 -8.50 22.40 -2.05
N LEU A 185 -7.18 22.25 -2.14
CA LEU A 185 -6.22 23.22 -1.57
C LEU A 185 -6.23 24.56 -2.31
N GLU A 186 -6.52 24.56 -3.60
CA GLU A 186 -6.62 25.75 -4.46
C GLU A 186 -7.96 26.47 -4.34
N HIS A 187 -8.98 25.81 -3.78
CA HIS A 187 -10.32 26.40 -3.67
C HIS A 187 -10.38 27.48 -2.56
N ASP A 188 -10.64 28.72 -2.97
CA ASP A 188 -10.81 29.88 -2.07
C ASP A 188 -12.20 29.93 -1.40
N GLY A 189 -12.53 28.88 -0.64
CA GLY A 189 -13.80 28.78 0.11
C GLY A 189 -13.68 29.25 1.56
N GLU A 190 -14.61 28.82 2.43
CA GLU A 190 -14.58 29.08 3.88
C GLU A 190 -13.27 28.64 4.56
N ASN A 191 -12.50 27.77 3.91
CA ASN A 191 -11.21 27.28 4.37
C ASN A 191 -10.01 28.06 3.83
N ALA A 192 -10.17 29.08 2.97
CA ALA A 192 -9.08 29.77 2.27
C ALA A 192 -7.97 30.28 3.21
N SER A 193 -8.37 30.81 4.38
CA SER A 193 -7.47 31.36 5.41
C SER A 193 -6.76 30.32 6.28
N LYS A 194 -7.16 29.04 6.22
CA LYS A 194 -6.57 27.98 7.06
C LYS A 194 -5.23 27.50 6.47
N PRO A 195 -4.25 27.14 7.31
CA PRO A 195 -3.04 26.47 6.85
C PRO A 195 -3.36 25.18 6.07
N ASP A 196 -2.58 24.87 5.03
CA ASP A 196 -2.78 23.68 4.20
C ASP A 196 -2.86 22.37 5.01
N LYS A 197 -2.10 22.26 6.11
CA LYS A 197 -2.18 21.10 7.01
C LYS A 197 -3.58 20.90 7.61
N ASP A 198 -4.31 21.97 7.88
CA ASP A 198 -5.64 21.94 8.49
C ASP A 198 -6.73 21.77 7.41
N LYS A 199 -6.49 22.32 6.21
CA LYS A 199 -7.28 22.01 5.02
C LYS A 199 -7.24 20.51 4.70
N LEU A 200 -6.05 19.89 4.71
CA LEU A 200 -5.89 18.45 4.49
C LEU A 200 -6.63 17.61 5.54
N LEU A 201 -6.59 17.99 6.83
CA LEU A 201 -7.39 17.31 7.86
C LEU A 201 -8.89 17.47 7.63
N THR A 202 -9.33 18.62 7.12
CA THR A 202 -10.74 18.84 6.74
C THR A 202 -11.15 17.90 5.61
N PHE A 203 -10.32 17.76 4.57
CA PHE A 203 -10.55 16.84 3.46
C PHE A 203 -10.53 15.36 3.91
N ALA A 204 -9.59 14.98 4.77
CA ALA A 204 -9.58 13.63 5.34
C ALA A 204 -10.84 13.33 6.16
N LYS A 205 -11.36 14.31 6.91
CA LYS A 205 -12.62 14.16 7.65
C LYS A 205 -13.84 14.08 6.73
N SER A 206 -13.87 14.79 5.60
CA SER A 206 -14.97 14.66 4.65
C SER A 206 -15.03 13.26 4.05
N LEU A 207 -13.87 12.67 3.76
CA LEU A 207 -13.77 11.27 3.32
C LEU A 207 -14.24 10.28 4.40
N LEU A 208 -13.93 10.53 5.68
CA LEU A 208 -14.35 9.65 6.78
C LEU A 208 -15.80 9.84 7.21
N ALA A 209 -16.48 10.88 6.74
CA ALA A 209 -17.82 11.19 7.17
C ALA A 209 -18.81 10.11 6.75
N VAL A 210 -19.72 9.76 7.68
CA VAL A 210 -20.83 8.84 7.45
C VAL A 210 -22.15 9.61 7.42
N ASP A 211 -23.09 9.12 6.63
CA ASP A 211 -24.45 9.66 6.58
C ASP A 211 -25.26 9.31 7.85
N ALA A 212 -26.53 9.74 7.89
CA ALA A 212 -27.42 9.48 9.03
C ALA A 212 -27.66 7.99 9.28
N SER A 213 -27.49 7.13 8.27
CA SER A 213 -27.58 5.67 8.40
C SER A 213 -26.28 5.02 8.88
N GLY A 214 -25.20 5.80 9.01
CA GLY A 214 -23.87 5.31 9.37
C GLY A 214 -23.08 4.78 8.17
N LYS A 215 -23.54 4.96 6.94
CA LYS A 215 -22.87 4.50 5.73
C LYS A 215 -21.88 5.55 5.20
N ALA A 216 -20.70 5.12 4.79
CA ALA A 216 -19.66 5.97 4.20
C ALA A 216 -19.88 6.20 2.70
N SER A 217 -21.08 6.62 2.31
CA SER A 217 -21.52 6.72 0.90
C SER A 217 -20.64 7.68 0.08
N HIS A 218 -20.20 8.79 0.68
CA HIS A 218 -19.30 9.75 0.02
C HIS A 218 -17.94 9.13 -0.31
N PHE A 219 -17.35 8.39 0.62
CA PHE A 219 -16.08 7.70 0.42
C PHE A 219 -16.16 6.63 -0.67
N ASN A 220 -17.21 5.80 -0.63
CA ASN A 220 -17.41 4.77 -1.65
C ASN A 220 -17.58 5.38 -3.05
N ASN A 221 -18.37 6.46 -3.16
CA ASN A 221 -18.56 7.15 -4.43
C ASN A 221 -17.27 7.82 -4.93
N PHE A 222 -16.45 8.37 -4.02
CA PHE A 222 -15.13 8.91 -4.37
C PHE A 222 -14.25 7.84 -5.04
N LEU A 223 -14.22 6.63 -4.48
CA LEU A 223 -13.47 5.52 -5.05
C LEU A 223 -14.07 5.05 -6.38
N ILE A 224 -15.40 4.92 -6.50
CA ILE A 224 -16.05 4.56 -7.78
C ILE A 224 -15.67 5.55 -8.89
N VAL A 225 -15.68 6.85 -8.59
CA VAL A 225 -15.24 7.87 -9.55
C VAL A 225 -13.76 7.70 -9.90
N ALA A 226 -12.91 7.37 -8.93
CA ALA A 226 -11.50 7.05 -9.17
C ALA A 226 -11.34 5.88 -10.14
N ILE A 227 -12.08 4.78 -9.90
CA ILE A 227 -12.09 3.58 -10.76
C ILE A 227 -12.48 3.97 -12.19
N GLN A 228 -13.58 4.71 -12.36
CA GLN A 228 -14.11 5.12 -13.67
C GLN A 228 -13.18 6.06 -14.45
N LYS A 229 -12.29 6.77 -13.76
CA LYS A 229 -11.28 7.64 -14.38
C LYS A 229 -10.08 6.89 -14.95
N PHE A 230 -9.93 5.59 -14.67
CA PHE A 230 -8.84 4.82 -15.25
C PHE A 230 -8.95 4.80 -16.79
N PRO A 231 -7.92 5.28 -17.52
CA PRO A 231 -8.05 5.48 -18.97
C PRO A 231 -8.04 4.16 -19.76
N PHE A 232 -7.43 3.10 -19.22
CA PHE A 232 -7.23 1.82 -19.92
C PHE A 232 -8.36 0.83 -19.63
N LYS A 233 -9.57 1.16 -20.10
CA LYS A 233 -10.79 0.39 -19.81
C LYS A 233 -10.78 -1.03 -20.39
N GLN A 234 -9.94 -1.32 -21.36
CA GLN A 234 -9.80 -2.63 -21.99
C GLN A 234 -9.01 -3.64 -21.14
N THR A 235 -8.33 -3.18 -20.09
CA THR A 235 -7.54 -4.04 -19.20
C THR A 235 -8.42 -5.03 -18.45
N VAL A 236 -7.89 -6.21 -18.15
CA VAL A 236 -8.63 -7.24 -17.39
C VAL A 236 -8.92 -6.71 -15.99
N VAL A 237 -7.94 -6.02 -15.39
CA VAL A 237 -8.08 -5.38 -14.08
C VAL A 237 -9.27 -4.43 -14.01
N TYR A 238 -9.44 -3.55 -15.00
CA TYR A 238 -10.57 -2.62 -15.01
C TYR A 238 -11.91 -3.32 -15.17
N GLN A 239 -12.00 -4.28 -16.09
CA GLN A 239 -13.25 -4.99 -16.35
C GLN A 239 -13.70 -5.80 -15.12
N GLN A 240 -12.76 -6.45 -14.44
CA GLN A 240 -13.02 -7.19 -13.21
C GLN A 240 -13.52 -6.27 -12.10
N ILE A 241 -12.80 -5.18 -11.80
CA ILE A 241 -13.16 -4.34 -10.65
C ILE A 241 -14.48 -3.59 -10.86
N VAL A 242 -14.79 -3.19 -12.10
CA VAL A 242 -16.09 -2.58 -12.41
C VAL A 242 -17.21 -3.60 -12.26
N GLN A 243 -17.01 -4.85 -12.66
CA GLN A 243 -17.99 -5.90 -12.44
C GLN A 243 -18.27 -6.14 -10.94
N GLU A 244 -17.23 -6.17 -10.11
CA GLU A 244 -17.36 -6.39 -8.67
C GLU A 244 -18.03 -5.20 -7.93
N THR A 245 -17.81 -3.97 -8.42
CA THR A 245 -18.22 -2.74 -7.70
C THR A 245 -19.44 -2.02 -8.30
N CYS A 246 -19.84 -2.33 -9.54
CA CYS A 246 -20.91 -1.63 -10.24
C CYS A 246 -22.09 -2.54 -10.63
N THR A 247 -21.92 -3.87 -10.65
CA THR A 247 -22.99 -4.80 -11.00
C THR A 247 -23.35 -5.70 -9.82
N SER A 248 -24.42 -5.33 -9.09
CA SER A 248 -25.43 -6.19 -8.46
C SER A 248 -26.43 -5.30 -7.69
N SER A 249 -27.63 -5.79 -7.40
CA SER A 249 -28.63 -5.20 -6.50
C SER A 249 -27.99 -4.48 -5.29
N GLN A 250 -28.60 -3.39 -4.80
CA GLN A 250 -28.08 -2.52 -3.73
C GLN A 250 -27.57 -3.23 -2.46
N ASP A 251 -27.88 -4.52 -2.27
CA ASP A 251 -27.49 -5.34 -1.12
C ASP A 251 -26.27 -6.28 -1.37
N ASP A 252 -25.80 -6.51 -2.61
CA ASP A 252 -24.74 -7.49 -2.92
C ASP A 252 -23.40 -6.86 -3.41
N CYS A 253 -23.29 -5.53 -3.45
CA CYS A 253 -22.09 -4.86 -3.95
C CYS A 253 -20.95 -4.87 -2.91
N VAL A 254 -19.76 -5.32 -3.32
CA VAL A 254 -18.54 -5.19 -2.51
C VAL A 254 -18.17 -3.70 -2.40
N PRO A 255 -17.84 -3.19 -1.19
CA PRO A 255 -17.34 -1.82 -1.06
C PRO A 255 -16.11 -1.61 -1.95
N ALA A 256 -16.06 -0.47 -2.64
CA ALA A 256 -15.01 -0.23 -3.65
C ALA A 256 -13.59 -0.33 -3.06
N LEU A 257 -13.40 0.06 -1.80
CA LEU A 257 -12.11 -0.06 -1.12
C LEU A 257 -11.66 -1.53 -0.95
N ASP A 258 -12.60 -2.43 -0.66
CA ASP A 258 -12.28 -3.84 -0.43
C ASP A 258 -11.83 -4.49 -1.73
N ALA A 259 -12.56 -4.27 -2.83
CA ALA A 259 -12.17 -4.73 -4.17
C ALA A 259 -10.79 -4.17 -4.60
N ILE A 260 -10.54 -2.88 -4.35
CA ILE A 260 -9.23 -2.25 -4.62
C ILE A 260 -8.12 -2.90 -3.78
N ASN A 261 -8.35 -3.15 -2.49
CA ASN A 261 -7.36 -3.75 -1.60
C ASN A 261 -7.06 -5.20 -1.97
N GLU A 262 -8.07 -5.98 -2.34
CA GLU A 262 -7.90 -7.36 -2.82
C GLU A 262 -7.06 -7.42 -4.09
N LEU A 263 -7.30 -6.49 -5.03
CA LEU A 263 -6.51 -6.35 -6.26
C LEU A 263 -5.05 -5.96 -5.98
N VAL A 264 -4.83 -4.91 -5.17
CA VAL A 264 -3.51 -4.29 -4.96
C VAL A 264 -2.65 -5.09 -3.97
N MET A 265 -3.24 -5.51 -2.85
CA MET A 265 -2.52 -6.21 -1.77
C MET A 265 -2.62 -7.74 -1.90
N GLY A 266 -3.58 -8.25 -2.64
CA GLY A 266 -3.91 -9.67 -2.74
C GLY A 266 -4.94 -10.11 -1.69
N GLN A 267 -5.80 -11.07 -2.07
CA GLN A 267 -6.91 -11.59 -1.24
C GLN A 267 -6.52 -11.94 0.20
N CYS A 268 -5.36 -12.61 0.37
CA CYS A 268 -4.91 -13.04 1.68
C CYS A 268 -4.51 -11.87 2.60
N MET A 269 -3.88 -10.81 2.05
CA MET A 269 -3.61 -9.58 2.81
C MET A 269 -4.93 -8.94 3.25
N ALA A 270 -5.84 -8.73 2.29
CA ALA A 270 -7.10 -8.02 2.53
C ALA A 270 -7.98 -8.68 3.59
N THR A 271 -7.98 -10.02 3.68
CA THR A 271 -8.86 -10.77 4.59
C THR A 271 -8.24 -11.12 5.94
N LYS A 272 -6.91 -11.27 6.03
CA LYS A 272 -6.23 -11.74 7.24
C LYS A 272 -5.62 -10.62 8.08
N GLU A 273 -5.44 -9.43 7.51
CA GLU A 273 -4.85 -8.31 8.25
C GLU A 273 -5.84 -7.45 9.03
N THR A 274 -5.26 -6.77 10.01
CA THR A 274 -5.88 -5.66 10.73
C THR A 274 -5.53 -4.35 10.06
N PHE A 275 -6.55 -3.60 9.64
CA PHE A 275 -6.38 -2.32 8.97
C PHE A 275 -6.78 -1.17 9.88
N CYS A 276 -6.10 -0.03 9.71
CA CYS A 276 -6.49 1.22 10.34
C CYS A 276 -7.85 1.66 9.77
N VAL A 277 -8.85 1.84 10.63
CA VAL A 277 -10.19 2.29 10.19
C VAL A 277 -10.18 3.71 9.61
N SER A 278 -9.11 4.48 9.83
CA SER A 278 -9.00 5.87 9.33
C SER A 278 -8.26 5.99 8.00
N CYS A 279 -7.21 5.19 7.80
CA CYS A 279 -6.32 5.36 6.67
C CYS A 279 -5.95 4.04 5.98
N GLY A 280 -6.56 2.91 6.33
CA GLY A 280 -6.29 1.64 5.67
C GLY A 280 -4.89 1.06 5.88
N GLU A 281 -4.11 1.57 6.84
CA GLU A 281 -2.76 1.06 7.09
C GLU A 281 -2.82 -0.39 7.64
N PRO A 282 -2.15 -1.37 7.00
CA PRO A 282 -2.14 -2.76 7.47
C PRO A 282 -1.39 -2.91 8.81
N ASN A 283 -1.53 -4.07 9.45
CA ASN A 283 -0.89 -4.40 10.73
C ASN A 283 -1.18 -3.36 11.83
N SER A 284 -2.36 -2.75 11.82
CA SER A 284 -2.77 -1.72 12.75
C SER A 284 -3.23 -2.33 14.07
N ARG A 285 -2.45 -2.14 15.14
CA ARG A 285 -2.67 -2.82 16.44
C ARG A 285 -3.19 -1.91 17.55
N LEU A 286 -3.19 -0.59 17.37
CA LEU A 286 -3.69 0.33 18.39
C LEU A 286 -5.22 0.26 18.41
N ARG A 287 -5.79 -0.31 19.47
CA ARG A 287 -7.24 -0.42 19.63
C ARG A 287 -7.83 0.72 20.43
N CYS A 288 -9.06 1.10 20.12
CA CYS A 288 -9.82 2.00 20.99
C CYS A 288 -9.92 1.40 22.40
N SER A 289 -9.43 2.11 23.41
CA SER A 289 -9.39 1.63 24.80
C SER A 289 -10.78 1.37 25.39
N SER A 290 -11.81 2.08 24.89
CA SER A 290 -13.18 1.96 25.35
C SER A 290 -13.91 0.75 24.74
N CYS A 291 -14.00 0.65 23.41
CA CYS A 291 -14.79 -0.39 22.74
C CYS A 291 -13.97 -1.62 22.31
N LYS A 292 -12.65 -1.46 22.13
CA LYS A 292 -11.71 -2.47 21.60
C LYS A 292 -12.04 -3.01 20.20
N LYS A 293 -12.99 -2.42 19.48
CA LYS A 293 -13.43 -2.85 18.14
C LYS A 293 -12.56 -2.25 17.03
N ASP A 294 -12.42 -0.94 17.02
CA ASP A 294 -11.68 -0.24 15.96
C ASP A 294 -10.18 -0.30 16.20
N ASN A 295 -9.43 -0.59 15.13
CA ASN A 295 -7.97 -0.59 15.10
C ASN A 295 -7.45 0.65 14.37
N TYR A 296 -6.30 1.14 14.82
CA TYR A 296 -5.62 2.33 14.30
C TYR A 296 -4.13 2.02 14.15
N CYS A 297 -3.47 2.69 13.20
CA CYS A 297 -2.00 2.65 13.11
C CYS A 297 -1.34 3.62 14.10
N SER A 298 -2.04 4.69 14.50
CA SER A 298 -1.48 5.74 15.34
C SER A 298 -2.57 6.47 16.15
N VAL A 299 -2.13 7.19 17.20
CA VAL A 299 -2.99 8.09 17.98
C VAL A 299 -3.54 9.23 17.10
N GLU A 300 -2.81 9.64 16.07
CA GLU A 300 -3.27 10.64 15.11
C GLU A 300 -4.50 10.16 14.33
N CYS A 301 -4.45 8.94 13.77
CA CYS A 301 -5.60 8.34 13.08
C CYS A 301 -6.79 8.16 14.02
N GLN A 302 -6.54 7.72 15.26
CA GLN A 302 -7.61 7.62 16.27
C GLN A 302 -8.31 8.97 16.52
N LYS A 303 -7.54 10.05 16.69
CA LYS A 303 -8.07 11.41 16.86
C LYS A 303 -8.80 11.90 15.62
N LEU A 304 -8.29 11.58 14.43
CA LEU A 304 -8.88 11.95 13.15
C LEU A 304 -10.27 11.34 12.96
N HIS A 305 -10.45 10.05 13.28
CA HIS A 305 -11.72 9.34 13.13
C HIS A 305 -12.71 9.55 14.28
N TRP A 306 -12.25 10.06 15.44
CA TRP A 306 -13.07 10.19 16.65
C TRP A 306 -14.44 10.87 16.44
N PHE A 307 -14.54 11.82 15.50
CA PHE A 307 -15.79 12.54 15.24
C PHE A 307 -16.94 11.64 14.76
N VAL A 308 -16.60 10.53 14.09
CA VAL A 308 -17.53 9.47 13.69
C VAL A 308 -17.62 8.41 14.78
N HIS A 309 -16.48 7.87 15.19
CA HIS A 309 -16.41 6.74 16.12
C HIS A 309 -17.15 6.99 17.44
N ARG A 310 -17.08 8.20 18.00
CA ARG A 310 -17.73 8.55 19.28
C ARG A 310 -19.25 8.27 19.30
N ARG A 311 -19.89 8.23 18.13
CA ARG A 311 -21.32 7.94 17.99
C ARG A 311 -21.64 6.45 18.17
N THR A 312 -20.66 5.57 17.92
CA THR A 312 -20.79 4.11 17.95
C THR A 312 -19.87 3.42 18.98
N CYS A 313 -19.06 4.21 19.70
CA CYS A 313 -18.11 3.72 20.70
C CYS A 313 -18.83 3.23 21.97
N LEU A 314 -19.13 1.93 22.02
CA LEU A 314 -19.76 1.28 23.17
C LEU A 314 -18.76 0.37 23.89
N LYS A 315 -18.72 0.44 25.24
CA LYS A 315 -17.89 -0.47 26.06
C LYS A 315 -18.35 -1.92 25.86
N PRO A 316 -17.44 -2.89 25.72
CA PRO A 316 -17.84 -4.30 25.66
C PRO A 316 -18.54 -4.68 26.97
N SER A 317 -19.74 -5.28 26.87
CA SER A 317 -20.44 -5.80 28.04
C SER A 317 -19.56 -6.89 28.66
N LYS A 318 -19.43 -6.90 30.00
CA LYS A 318 -18.76 -7.98 30.74
C LYS A 318 -19.64 -9.23 30.72
N THR A 319 -19.89 -9.82 29.56
CA THR A 319 -20.49 -11.15 29.47
C THR A 319 -19.35 -12.15 29.44
N ARG A 320 -19.30 -12.96 30.50
CA ARG A 320 -18.27 -13.96 30.78
C ARG A 320 -18.36 -15.07 29.74
N ALA A 321 -17.61 -14.95 28.63
CA ALA A 321 -17.42 -16.07 27.71
C ALA A 321 -16.58 -17.12 28.42
N LYS A 322 -17.20 -18.26 28.75
CA LYS A 322 -16.46 -19.49 29.04
C LYS A 322 -15.94 -19.96 27.69
N ASP A 323 -14.64 -19.92 27.49
CA ASP A 323 -13.99 -20.60 26.38
C ASP A 323 -14.19 -22.11 26.60
N GLU A 324 -15.06 -22.74 25.80
CA GLU A 324 -14.98 -24.18 25.57
C GLU A 324 -13.89 -24.43 24.53
N PRO A 325 -12.89 -25.27 24.80
CA PRO A 325 -11.87 -25.60 23.83
C PRO A 325 -12.48 -26.43 22.68
N LEU A 326 -12.21 -26.01 21.45
CA LEU A 326 -12.45 -26.76 20.22
C LEU A 326 -11.89 -28.18 20.33
N ALA A 327 -12.78 -29.16 20.49
CA ALA A 327 -12.44 -30.57 20.40
C ALA A 327 -11.99 -30.89 18.96
N GLY A 328 -10.74 -31.35 18.83
CA GLY A 328 -10.17 -31.80 17.58
C GLY A 328 -10.95 -32.98 17.01
N GLN A 329 -11.38 -32.86 15.74
CA GLN A 329 -11.88 -33.99 14.98
C GLN A 329 -10.70 -34.90 14.60
N GLN A 330 -10.56 -35.99 15.35
CA GLN A 330 -9.81 -37.16 14.90
C GLN A 330 -10.60 -37.85 13.77
N LEU A 331 -9.98 -37.90 12.59
CA LEU A 331 -10.38 -38.76 11.48
C LEU A 331 -10.17 -40.22 11.89
N THR A 332 -11.23 -40.95 12.22
CA THR A 332 -11.19 -42.42 12.27
C THR A 332 -11.53 -42.98 10.90
N ALA A 333 -10.52 -43.54 10.24
CA ALA A 333 -10.71 -44.42 9.10
C ALA A 333 -11.52 -45.66 9.55
N LYS A 334 -12.67 -45.89 8.92
CA LYS A 334 -13.33 -47.20 8.94
C LYS A 334 -13.03 -47.89 7.61
N ALA A 335 -12.15 -48.88 7.69
CA ALA A 335 -12.11 -49.97 6.74
C ALA A 335 -13.33 -50.87 7.01
N THR A 336 -14.05 -51.22 5.95
CA THR A 336 -14.90 -52.42 5.95
C THR A 336 -14.68 -53.14 4.62
N SER A 337 -14.19 -54.36 4.83
CA SER A 337 -14.20 -55.60 4.03
C SER A 337 -14.95 -55.64 2.71
#